data_AF-A0A3D0HIU3-F1
#
_entry.id   AF-A0A3D0HIU3-F1
#
_cell.length_a   1.000
_cell.length_b   1.000
_cell.length_c   1.000
_cell.angle_alpha   90.00
_cell.angle_beta   90.00
_cell.angle_gamma   90.00
#
_symmetry.space_group_name_H-M   'P 1'
#
loop_
_entity.id
_entity.type
_entity.pdbx_description
1 polymer ?
#
loop_
_entity_poly.entity_id
_entity_poly.type
_entity_poly.pdbx_seq_one_letter_code
_entity_poly.pdbx_strand_id
1 'polypeptide(L)'
;VTGFPSGAHTPATKAFEAANAVKHGATEIDMVVNLGFVFDSMWLELGDEIAKVRKSISESVKLKVIIESAALTDEQIVMSCRVAVANGADFVKTSTGFHKSGGASVHAVQLMRATVGNSIG
;
A
#
# COMPACT_ATOMS: atom_id res chain seq x y z
N VAL A 1 -1.40 6.64 -9.33
CA VAL A 1 -1.35 5.27 -8.78
C VAL A 1 -0.06 4.61 -9.24
N THR A 2 0.43 3.59 -8.54
CA THR A 2 1.56 2.77 -9.01
C THR A 2 1.38 1.28 -8.70
N GLY A 3 1.88 0.42 -9.59
CA GLY A 3 1.72 -1.02 -9.51
C GLY A 3 0.26 -1.46 -9.68
N PHE A 4 -0.61 -0.58 -10.16
CA PHE A 4 -2.06 -0.72 -10.12
C PHE A 4 -2.60 -1.45 -11.37
N PRO A 5 -3.72 -2.21 -11.26
CA PRO A 5 -4.42 -2.58 -10.03
C PRO A 5 -3.86 -3.85 -9.37
N SER A 6 -3.08 -4.67 -10.07
CA SER A 6 -2.74 -6.01 -9.60
C SER A 6 -1.75 -6.06 -8.44
N GLY A 7 -0.90 -5.04 -8.29
CA GLY A 7 0.23 -5.07 -7.36
C GLY A 7 1.36 -6.02 -7.76
N ALA A 8 1.25 -6.76 -8.87
CA ALA A 8 2.20 -7.83 -9.24
C ALA A 8 3.45 -7.36 -10.00
N HIS A 9 3.67 -6.05 -10.09
CA HIS A 9 4.86 -5.47 -10.72
C HIS A 9 6.07 -5.62 -9.80
N THR A 10 7.27 -5.63 -10.39
CA THR A 10 8.50 -5.64 -9.57
C THR A 10 8.61 -4.36 -8.73
N PRO A 11 9.29 -4.39 -7.56
CA PRO A 11 9.55 -3.18 -6.78
C PRO A 11 10.25 -2.07 -7.56
N ALA A 12 11.14 -2.43 -8.49
CA ALA A 12 11.84 -1.46 -9.34
C ALA A 12 10.88 -0.74 -10.31
N THR A 13 9.94 -1.48 -10.90
CA THR A 13 8.91 -0.90 -11.79
C THR A 13 8.00 0.06 -11.02
N LYS A 14 7.53 -0.33 -9.83
CA LYS A 14 6.68 0.54 -8.98
C LYS A 14 7.43 1.82 -8.60
N ALA A 15 8.69 1.70 -8.17
CA ALA A 15 9.51 2.85 -7.80
C ALA A 15 9.72 3.82 -8.98
N PHE A 16 9.98 3.28 -10.18
CA PHE A 16 10.13 4.09 -11.40
C PHE A 16 8.83 4.81 -11.76
N GLU A 17 7.70 4.11 -11.75
CA GLU A 17 6.40 4.70 -12.06
C GLU A 17 6.03 5.81 -11.07
N ALA A 18 6.25 5.59 -9.77
CA ALA A 18 6.03 6.61 -8.74
C ALA A 18 6.90 7.86 -8.96
N ALA A 19 8.22 7.67 -9.18
CA ALA A 19 9.14 8.78 -9.45
C ALA A 19 8.75 9.54 -10.73
N ASN A 20 8.36 8.81 -11.77
CA ASN A 20 7.90 9.40 -13.03
C ASN A 20 6.60 10.19 -12.83
N ALA A 21 5.64 9.68 -12.06
CA ALA A 21 4.41 10.41 -11.75
C ALA A 21 4.70 11.72 -10.99
N VAL A 22 5.60 11.69 -10.00
CA VAL A 22 6.04 12.88 -9.27
C VAL A 22 6.72 13.89 -10.18
N LYS A 23 7.59 13.43 -11.11
CA LYS A 23 8.21 14.30 -12.13
C LYS A 23 7.17 15.01 -13.00
N HIS A 24 6.01 14.39 -13.22
CA HIS A 24 4.88 14.98 -13.95
C HIS A 24 3.90 15.76 -13.05
N GLY A 25 4.28 16.07 -11.81
CA GLY A 25 3.53 16.95 -10.91
C GLY A 25 2.63 16.23 -9.91
N ALA A 26 2.70 14.90 -9.78
CA ALA A 26 1.95 14.20 -8.74
C ALA A 26 2.51 14.57 -7.35
N THR A 27 1.61 14.99 -6.45
CA THR A 27 1.92 15.27 -5.04
C THR A 27 1.50 14.12 -4.11
N GLU A 28 0.84 13.10 -4.66
CA GLU A 28 0.43 11.90 -3.95
C GLU A 28 0.57 10.67 -4.85
N ILE A 29 0.94 9.53 -4.24
CA ILE A 29 1.11 8.24 -4.89
C ILE A 29 0.34 7.17 -4.12
N ASP A 30 -0.66 6.60 -4.78
CA ASP A 30 -1.38 5.42 -4.29
C ASP A 30 -0.75 4.15 -4.90
N MET A 31 0.04 3.41 -4.12
CA MET A 31 0.65 2.14 -4.54
C MET A 31 -0.21 0.94 -4.17
N VAL A 32 -0.21 -0.12 -4.99
CA VAL A 32 -0.81 -1.42 -4.61
C VAL A 32 0.29 -2.36 -4.15
N VAL A 33 0.12 -2.99 -3.00
CA VAL A 33 1.04 -4.01 -2.48
C VAL A 33 1.04 -5.26 -3.36
N ASN A 34 2.14 -6.00 -3.38
CA ASN A 34 2.12 -7.34 -3.96
C ASN A 34 1.33 -8.31 -3.06
N LEU A 35 0.15 -8.71 -3.51
CA LEU A 35 -0.73 -9.61 -2.76
C LEU A 35 -0.13 -11.00 -2.54
N GLY A 36 0.75 -11.47 -3.44
CA GLY A 36 1.47 -12.73 -3.22
C GLY A 36 2.30 -12.69 -1.95
N PHE A 37 2.99 -11.58 -1.69
CA PHE A 37 3.74 -11.40 -0.44
C PHE A 37 2.84 -11.37 0.79
N VAL A 38 1.65 -10.78 0.68
CA VAL A 38 0.68 -10.76 1.78
C VAL A 38 0.12 -12.16 2.06
N PHE A 39 -0.26 -12.89 1.01
CA PHE A 39 -0.80 -14.24 1.15
C PHE A 39 0.22 -15.23 1.71
N ASP A 40 1.47 -15.12 1.28
CA ASP A 40 2.56 -16.00 1.71
C ASP A 40 3.28 -15.48 2.97
N SER A 41 2.77 -14.42 3.60
CA SER A 41 3.34 -13.81 4.82
C SER A 41 4.81 -13.36 4.67
N MET A 42 5.20 -12.95 3.48
CA MET A 42 6.53 -12.44 3.12
C MET A 42 6.65 -10.95 3.49
N TRP A 43 6.63 -10.68 4.80
CA TRP A 43 6.53 -9.31 5.34
C TRP A 43 7.80 -8.47 5.12
N LEU A 44 8.97 -9.09 5.03
CA LEU A 44 10.23 -8.40 4.73
C LEU A 44 10.23 -7.89 3.30
N GLU A 45 9.83 -8.75 2.36
CA GLU A 45 9.74 -8.44 0.93
C GLU A 45 8.66 -7.40 0.64
N LEU A 46 7.53 -7.48 1.34
CA LEU A 46 6.50 -6.45 1.31
C LEU A 46 7.04 -5.10 1.82
N GLY A 47 7.77 -5.10 2.94
CA GLY A 47 8.39 -3.90 3.50
C GLY A 47 9.40 -3.27 2.54
N ASP A 48 10.30 -4.10 1.98
CA ASP A 48 11.31 -3.68 1.01
C ASP A 48 10.69 -3.08 -0.25
N GLU A 49 9.57 -3.64 -0.73
CA GLU A 49 8.81 -3.08 -1.85
C GLU A 49 8.31 -1.65 -1.55
N ILE A 50 7.65 -1.47 -0.39
CA ILE A 50 7.09 -0.18 0.03
C ILE A 50 8.21 0.84 0.25
N ALA A 51 9.28 0.44 0.94
CA ALA A 51 10.43 1.29 1.19
C ALA A 51 11.11 1.73 -0.12
N LYS A 52 11.15 0.87 -1.14
CA LYS A 52 11.72 1.22 -2.45
C LYS A 52 10.88 2.25 -3.18
N VAL A 53 9.55 2.17 -3.12
CA VAL A 53 8.65 3.21 -3.64
C VAL A 53 8.81 4.51 -2.84
N ARG A 54 8.80 4.44 -1.50
CA ARG A 54 8.99 5.61 -0.63
C ARG A 54 10.27 6.38 -0.95
N LYS A 55 11.39 5.66 -1.14
CA LYS A 55 12.71 6.25 -1.46
C LYS A 55 12.80 6.84 -2.86
N SER A 56 11.89 6.51 -3.78
CA SER A 56 11.91 7.04 -5.14
C SER A 56 11.16 8.35 -5.31
N ILE A 57 10.48 8.82 -4.26
CA ILE A 57 9.68 10.04 -4.23
C ILE A 57 10.10 10.94 -3.06
N SER A 58 9.97 12.26 -3.21
CA SER A 58 10.27 13.23 -2.14
C SER A 58 9.40 12.99 -0.89
N GLU A 59 9.93 13.23 0.31
CA GLU A 59 9.18 13.18 1.58
C GLU A 59 7.93 14.09 1.61
N SER A 60 7.92 15.14 0.78
CA SER A 60 6.74 16.01 0.62
C SER A 60 5.58 15.37 -0.15
N VAL A 61 5.83 14.27 -0.87
CA VAL A 61 4.80 13.53 -1.63
C VAL A 61 4.15 12.50 -0.72
N LYS A 62 2.82 12.47 -0.69
CA LYS A 62 2.09 11.50 0.14
C LYS A 62 2.11 10.10 -0.46
N LEU A 63 2.50 9.10 0.33
CA LEU A 63 2.45 7.70 -0.06
C LEU A 63 1.25 7.01 0.59
N LYS A 64 0.30 6.55 -0.22
CA LYS A 64 -0.84 5.74 0.20
C LYS A 64 -0.63 4.30 -0.23
N VAL A 65 -0.75 3.35 0.69
CA VAL A 65 -0.54 1.93 0.43
C VAL A 65 -1.89 1.21 0.38
N ILE A 66 -2.29 0.78 -0.81
CA ILE A 66 -3.49 -0.04 -1.04
C ILE A 66 -3.15 -1.49 -0.70
N ILE A 67 -3.83 -2.03 0.32
CA ILE A 67 -3.62 -3.42 0.80
C ILE A 67 -4.58 -4.43 0.16
N GLU A 68 -5.59 -3.96 -0.55
CA GLU A 68 -6.70 -4.78 -1.10
C GLU A 68 -7.47 -5.56 -0.02
N SER A 69 -7.95 -4.85 1.01
CA SER A 69 -8.54 -5.43 2.22
C SER A 69 -9.68 -6.41 1.98
N ALA A 70 -10.43 -6.26 0.88
CA ALA A 70 -11.52 -7.16 0.52
C ALA A 70 -11.06 -8.60 0.23
N ALA A 71 -9.77 -8.80 -0.06
CA ALA A 71 -9.18 -10.10 -0.35
C ALA A 71 -8.46 -10.73 0.84
N LEU A 72 -8.35 -10.04 1.98
CA LEU A 72 -7.46 -10.39 3.07
C LEU A 72 -8.22 -10.83 4.33
N THR A 73 -7.58 -11.65 5.17
CA THR A 73 -8.04 -11.88 6.55
C THR A 73 -7.72 -10.70 7.44
N ASP A 74 -8.33 -10.64 8.63
CA ASP A 74 -8.06 -9.59 9.62
C ASP A 74 -6.57 -9.55 10.02
N GLU A 75 -5.93 -10.71 10.19
CA GLU A 75 -4.49 -10.79 10.51
C GLU A 75 -3.64 -10.20 9.38
N GLN A 76 -3.97 -10.51 8.13
CA GLN A 76 -3.29 -9.97 6.95
C GLN A 76 -3.50 -8.47 6.80
N ILE A 77 -4.70 -7.96 7.11
CA ILE A 77 -4.98 -6.51 7.15
C ILE A 77 -4.08 -5.85 8.19
N VAL A 78 -4.07 -6.36 9.42
CA VAL A 78 -3.27 -5.81 10.53
C VAL A 78 -1.78 -5.80 10.17
N MET A 79 -1.25 -6.93 9.68
CA MET A 79 0.16 -7.03 9.33
C MET A 79 0.53 -6.14 8.14
N SER A 80 -0.30 -6.08 7.10
CA SER A 80 -0.06 -5.20 5.95
C SER A 80 -0.05 -3.73 6.36
N CYS A 81 -0.96 -3.31 7.24
CA CYS A 81 -0.96 -1.94 7.79
C CYS A 81 0.30 -1.63 8.58
N ARG A 82 0.74 -2.54 9.47
CA ARG A 82 1.96 -2.35 10.26
C ARG A 82 3.20 -2.25 9.38
N VAL A 83 3.33 -3.15 8.40
CA VAL A 83 4.46 -3.14 7.46
C VAL A 83 4.45 -1.86 6.62
N ALA A 84 3.29 -1.42 6.14
CA ALA A 84 3.18 -0.19 5.38
C ALA A 84 3.64 1.04 6.18
N VAL A 85 3.14 1.21 7.41
CA VAL A 85 3.52 2.34 8.28
C VAL A 85 5.01 2.30 8.63
N ALA A 86 5.54 1.12 8.98
CA ALA A 86 6.96 0.96 9.31
C ALA A 86 7.90 1.31 8.15
N ASN A 87 7.40 1.27 6.91
CA ASN A 87 8.17 1.55 5.68
C ASN A 87 7.80 2.88 5.01
N GLY A 88 7.15 3.79 5.74
CA GLY A 88 6.97 5.19 5.32
C GLY A 88 5.67 5.49 4.58
N ALA A 89 4.64 4.67 4.74
CA ALA A 89 3.29 5.02 4.28
C ALA A 89 2.71 6.18 5.12
N ASP A 90 2.21 7.21 4.44
CA ASP A 90 1.41 8.27 5.05
C ASP A 90 -0.05 7.83 5.26
N PHE A 91 -0.55 6.96 4.39
CA PHE A 91 -1.91 6.41 4.44
C PHE A 91 -1.89 4.91 4.15
N VAL A 92 -2.83 4.19 4.77
CA VAL A 92 -3.24 2.85 4.34
C VAL A 92 -4.61 2.96 3.67
N LYS A 93 -4.76 2.35 2.50
CA LYS A 93 -5.96 2.42 1.67
C LYS A 93 -6.54 1.02 1.50
N THR A 94 -7.86 0.93 1.59
CA THR A 94 -8.57 -0.37 1.57
C THR A 94 -8.37 -1.09 0.24
N SER A 95 -8.89 -0.54 -0.86
CA SER A 95 -9.06 -1.29 -2.09
C SER A 95 -8.72 -0.51 -3.36
N THR A 96 -8.45 -1.26 -4.43
CA THR A 96 -8.28 -0.70 -5.77
C THR A 96 -9.62 -0.39 -6.44
N GLY A 97 -10.67 -1.13 -6.08
CA GLY A 97 -11.97 -1.13 -6.76
C GLY A 97 -12.05 -2.12 -7.93
N PHE A 98 -10.99 -2.89 -8.20
CA PHE A 98 -10.92 -3.84 -9.31
C PHE A 98 -10.89 -5.31 -8.86
N HIS A 99 -10.74 -5.58 -7.57
CA HIS A 99 -10.72 -6.95 -7.06
C HIS A 99 -12.14 -7.56 -6.97
N LYS A 100 -12.28 -8.80 -7.41
CA LYS A 100 -13.57 -9.52 -7.46
C LYS A 100 -14.23 -9.72 -6.08
N SER A 101 -13.43 -9.71 -5.00
CA SER A 101 -13.93 -9.85 -3.63
C SER A 101 -14.60 -8.58 -3.09
N GLY A 102 -14.56 -7.47 -3.84
CA GLY A 102 -15.23 -6.22 -3.47
C GLY A 102 -14.27 -5.10 -3.09
N GLY A 103 -14.78 -4.14 -2.30
CA GLY A 103 -14.08 -2.92 -1.92
C GLY A 103 -14.01 -2.70 -0.41
N ALA A 104 -14.04 -1.44 0.00
CA ALA A 104 -14.03 -1.06 1.41
C ALA A 104 -15.23 -1.65 2.18
N SER A 105 -14.98 -2.10 3.41
CA SER A 105 -16.01 -2.44 4.40
C SER A 105 -15.81 -1.62 5.67
N VAL A 106 -16.87 -1.38 6.43
CA VAL A 106 -16.79 -0.68 7.73
C VAL A 106 -15.84 -1.40 8.68
N HIS A 107 -15.93 -2.74 8.72
CA HIS A 107 -15.05 -3.60 9.51
C HIS A 107 -13.57 -3.39 9.16
N ALA A 108 -13.21 -3.46 7.87
CA ALA A 108 -11.84 -3.27 7.43
C ALA A 108 -11.32 -1.86 7.79
N VAL A 109 -12.13 -0.81 7.58
CA VAL A 109 -11.75 0.57 7.93
C VAL A 109 -11.51 0.73 9.44
N GLN A 110 -12.38 0.15 10.28
CA GLN A 110 -12.22 0.17 11.73
C GLN A 110 -10.95 -0.57 12.17
N LEU A 111 -10.70 -1.75 11.61
CA LEU A 111 -9.51 -2.55 11.92
C LEU A 111 -8.22 -1.84 11.49
N MET A 112 -8.20 -1.26 10.29
CA MET A 112 -7.07 -0.47 9.79
C MET A 112 -6.81 0.74 10.69
N ARG A 113 -7.85 1.51 11.05
CA ARG A 113 -7.74 2.67 11.96
C ARG A 113 -7.22 2.25 13.34
N ALA A 114 -7.74 1.17 13.91
CA ALA A 114 -7.26 0.65 15.19
C ALA A 114 -5.79 0.23 15.13
N THR A 115 -5.32 -0.25 13.96
CA THR A 115 -3.94 -0.69 13.75
C THR A 115 -2.96 0.47 13.60
N VAL A 116 -3.31 1.51 12.83
CA VAL A 116 -2.37 2.60 12.48
C VAL A 116 -2.46 3.82 13.42
N GLY A 117 -3.44 3.85 14.34
CA GLY A 117 -3.63 4.94 15.28
C GLY A 117 -4.19 6.21 14.61
N ASN A 118 -4.00 7.37 15.26
CA ASN A 118 -4.60 8.65 14.83
C ASN A 118 -3.66 9.54 13.99
N SER A 119 -2.37 9.20 13.92
CA SER A 119 -1.36 9.99 13.20
C SER A 119 -1.19 9.58 11.73
N ILE A 120 -1.76 8.44 11.34
CA ILE A 120 -1.70 7.89 9.99
C ILE A 120 -3.10 7.91 9.38
N GLY A 121 -3.19 8.20 8.09
CA GLY A 121 -4.40 8.01 7.29
C GLY A 121 -5.34 9.19 7.18
#